data_AF-A0A660VCR0-F1
#
_entry.id   AF-A0A660VCR0-F1
#
_cell.length_a   1.000
_cell.length_b   1.000
_cell.length_c   1.000
_cell.angle_alpha   90.00
_cell.angle_beta   90.00
_cell.angle_gamma   90.00
#
_symmetry.space_group_name_H-M   'P 1'
#
loop_
_entity.id
_entity.type
_entity.pdbx_description
1 polymer ?
#
loop_
_entity_poly.entity_id
_entity_poly.type
_entity_poly.pdbx_seq_one_letter_code
_entity_poly.pdbx_strand_id
1 'polypeptide(L)'
;MDVHGRPLVPQRVPELEPTPLQSSFIYLSIIALVCGVFAIGALELGTPMSSPWVKIPVLIGGVVLLAVTTDALVRVWRSVGAWHSVDEGRARFRLVWVAVLGGSLVVEAVIMIIVLLA
;
A
#
# COMPACT_ATOMS: atom_id res chain seq x y z
N MET A 1 -32.94 1.57 12.83
CA MET A 1 -32.55 2.98 13.07
C MET A 1 -31.49 3.00 14.16
N ASP A 2 -30.56 3.95 14.13
CA ASP A 2 -29.64 4.17 15.26
C ASP A 2 -30.39 4.76 16.48
N VAL A 3 -29.70 5.00 17.60
CA VAL A 3 -30.25 5.63 18.81
C VAL A 3 -30.85 7.03 18.53
N HIS A 4 -30.52 7.64 17.39
CA HIS A 4 -30.98 8.96 16.96
C HIS A 4 -32.03 8.90 15.83
N GLY A 5 -32.58 7.72 15.49
CA GLY A 5 -33.62 7.59 14.47
C GLY A 5 -33.12 7.63 13.02
N ARG A 6 -31.79 7.59 12.79
CA ARG A 6 -31.21 7.60 11.44
C ARG A 6 -31.18 6.20 10.82
N PRO A 7 -31.19 6.07 9.49
CA PRO A 7 -30.97 4.79 8.83
C PRO A 7 -29.66 4.17 9.29
N LEU A 8 -29.66 2.86 9.55
CA LEU A 8 -28.44 2.15 9.95
C LEU A 8 -27.50 2.08 8.74
N VAL A 9 -26.39 2.81 8.79
CA VAL A 9 -25.32 2.67 7.80
C VAL A 9 -24.64 1.33 8.06
N PRO A 10 -24.53 0.43 7.05
CA PRO A 10 -23.87 -0.85 7.24
C PRO A 10 -22.43 -0.65 7.72
N GLN A 11 -21.91 -1.55 8.55
CA GLN A 11 -20.52 -1.44 9.01
C GLN A 11 -19.53 -1.73 7.86
N ARG A 12 -19.89 -2.67 6.99
CA ARG A 12 -19.08 -3.17 5.88
C ARG A 12 -19.96 -3.37 4.66
N VAL A 13 -19.47 -2.92 3.51
CA VAL A 13 -20.01 -3.35 2.21
C VAL A 13 -19.20 -4.57 1.76
N PRO A 14 -19.84 -5.68 1.37
CA PRO A 14 -19.15 -6.88 0.90
C PRO A 14 -18.21 -6.56 -0.27
N GLU A 15 -17.02 -7.17 -0.27
CA GLU A 15 -16.10 -7.14 -1.40
C GLU A 15 -16.47 -8.30 -2.33
N LEU A 16 -16.79 -7.99 -3.59
CA LEU A 16 -17.26 -8.98 -4.56
C LEU A 16 -16.15 -9.43 -5.52
N GLU A 17 -15.06 -8.68 -5.61
CA GLU A 17 -13.98 -8.91 -6.57
C GLU A 17 -12.61 -8.87 -5.87
N PRO A 18 -12.24 -9.94 -5.13
CA PRO A 18 -10.96 -10.00 -4.44
C PRO A 18 -9.81 -9.91 -5.44
N THR A 19 -8.81 -9.10 -5.11
CA THR A 19 -7.61 -8.98 -5.93
C THR A 19 -6.66 -10.16 -5.72
N PRO A 20 -5.86 -10.54 -6.72
CA PRO A 20 -5.05 -11.75 -6.64
C PRO A 20 -3.97 -11.69 -5.54
N LEU A 21 -3.44 -10.51 -5.21
CA LEU A 21 -2.41 -10.38 -4.17
C LEU A 21 -3.00 -10.31 -2.75
N GLN A 22 -4.32 -10.21 -2.60
CA GLN A 22 -4.97 -10.11 -1.28
C GLN A 22 -4.69 -11.34 -0.41
N SER A 23 -4.70 -12.55 -0.98
CA SER A 23 -4.42 -13.79 -0.24
C SER A 23 -2.94 -13.93 0.14
N SER A 24 -2.03 -13.39 -0.67
CA SER A 24 -0.59 -13.45 -0.46
C SER A 24 -0.02 -12.23 0.27
N PHE A 25 -0.85 -11.24 0.63
CA PHE A 25 -0.40 -9.96 1.18
C PHE A 25 0.52 -10.11 2.40
N ILE A 26 0.19 -11.02 3.32
CA ILE A 26 1.01 -11.26 4.52
C ILE A 26 2.39 -11.76 4.13
N TYR A 27 2.48 -12.76 3.25
CA TYR A 27 3.76 -13.32 2.80
C TYR A 27 4.61 -12.31 2.03
N LEU A 28 3.98 -11.51 1.17
CA LEU A 28 4.66 -10.42 0.45
C LEU A 28 5.16 -9.33 1.41
N SER A 29 4.36 -8.99 2.42
CA SER A 29 4.76 -8.01 3.44
C SER A 29 5.96 -8.47 4.26
N ILE A 30 6.08 -9.77 4.54
CA ILE A 30 7.26 -10.35 5.20
C ILE A 30 8.51 -10.14 4.34
N ILE A 31 8.42 -10.37 3.03
CA ILE A 31 9.55 -10.15 2.10
C ILE A 31 9.98 -8.69 2.14
N ALA A 32 9.03 -7.75 2.01
CA ALA A 32 9.32 -6.32 2.07
C ALA A 32 9.94 -5.90 3.42
N LEU A 33 9.41 -6.41 4.53
CA LEU A 33 9.94 -6.13 5.88
C LEU A 33 11.38 -6.62 6.04
N VAL A 34 11.65 -7.87 5.66
CA VAL A 34 13.01 -8.45 5.74
C VAL A 34 13.98 -7.65 4.89
N CYS A 35 13.59 -7.29 3.66
CA CYS A 35 14.41 -6.43 2.79
C CYS A 35 14.71 -5.08 3.45
N GLY A 36 13.71 -4.44 4.05
CA GLY A 36 13.87 -3.18 4.77
C GLY A 36 14.84 -3.29 5.96
N VAL A 37 14.74 -4.35 6.76
CA VAL A 37 15.65 -4.61 7.88
C VAL A 37 17.10 -4.75 7.41
N PHE A 38 17.34 -5.51 6.34
CA PHE A 38 18.70 -5.65 5.78
C PHE A 38 19.23 -4.35 5.20
N ALA A 39 18.42 -3.63 4.42
CA ALA A 39 18.83 -2.37 3.81
C ALA A 39 19.18 -1.30 4.87
N ILE A 40 18.28 -1.09 5.84
CA ILE A 40 18.48 -0.12 6.92
C ILE A 40 19.66 -0.55 7.78
N GLY A 41 19.72 -1.83 8.18
CA GLY A 41 20.83 -2.36 8.98
C GLY A 41 22.19 -2.18 8.30
N ALA A 42 22.29 -2.41 6.99
CA ALA A 42 23.52 -2.18 6.25
C ALA A 42 23.94 -0.71 6.24
N LEU A 43 22.99 0.21 6.02
CA LEU A 43 23.23 1.66 6.05
C LEU A 43 23.69 2.13 7.45
N GLU A 44 23.05 1.66 8.51
CA GLU A 44 23.41 1.98 9.90
C GLU A 44 24.81 1.45 10.28
N LEU A 45 25.26 0.36 9.65
CA LEU A 45 26.62 -0.17 9.81
C LEU A 45 27.66 0.57 8.95
N GLY A 46 27.28 1.65 8.27
CA GLY A 46 28.17 2.47 7.44
C GLY A 46 28.38 1.94 6.03
N THR A 47 27.57 0.97 5.58
CA THR A 47 27.63 0.48 4.19
C THR A 47 27.14 1.58 3.25
N PRO A 48 27.89 1.95 2.19
CA PRO A 48 27.46 3.00 1.26
C PRO A 48 26.25 2.55 0.45
N MET A 49 25.44 3.51 0.00
CA MET A 49 24.20 3.26 -0.75
C MET A 49 24.44 2.62 -2.12
N SER A 50 25.62 2.80 -2.72
CA SER A 50 26.05 2.13 -3.95
C SER A 50 26.38 0.65 -3.76
N SER A 51 26.48 0.17 -2.52
CA SER A 51 26.79 -1.23 -2.22
C SER A 51 25.66 -2.16 -2.66
N PRO A 52 25.97 -3.29 -3.33
CA PRO A 52 24.97 -4.32 -3.65
C PRO A 52 24.19 -4.82 -2.43
N TRP A 53 24.79 -4.80 -1.24
CA TRP A 53 24.15 -5.19 0.02
C TRP A 53 23.01 -4.28 0.45
N VAL A 54 23.00 -3.03 -0.03
CA VAL A 54 21.89 -2.09 0.17
C VAL A 54 20.95 -2.13 -1.04
N LYS A 55 21.51 -2.05 -2.26
CA LYS A 55 20.69 -1.95 -3.49
C LYS A 55 19.79 -3.15 -3.71
N ILE A 56 20.29 -4.38 -3.54
CA ILE A 56 19.52 -5.59 -3.84
C ILE A 56 18.29 -5.71 -2.92
N PRO A 57 18.42 -5.62 -1.58
CA PRO A 57 17.24 -5.62 -0.70
C PRO A 57 16.28 -4.47 -1.00
N VAL A 58 16.77 -3.25 -1.22
CA VAL A 58 15.90 -2.10 -1.54
C VAL A 58 15.12 -2.35 -2.82
N LEU A 59 15.75 -2.87 -3.87
CA LEU A 59 15.07 -3.12 -5.14
C LEU A 59 14.05 -4.26 -5.05
N ILE A 60 14.38 -5.36 -4.36
CA ILE A 60 13.45 -6.47 -4.17
C ILE A 60 12.27 -6.02 -3.30
N GLY A 61 12.55 -5.43 -2.15
CA GLY A 61 11.54 -4.93 -1.21
C GLY A 61 10.66 -3.86 -1.85
N GLY A 62 11.25 -2.95 -2.62
CA GLY A 62 10.54 -1.88 -3.31
C GLY A 62 9.64 -2.39 -4.44
N VAL A 63 10.05 -3.40 -5.23
CA VAL A 63 9.16 -4.05 -6.22
C VAL A 63 7.97 -4.70 -5.53
N VAL A 64 8.20 -5.39 -4.40
CA VAL A 64 7.13 -6.02 -3.63
C VAL A 64 6.19 -4.96 -3.04
N LEU A 65 6.72 -3.87 -2.48
CA LEU A 65 5.94 -2.74 -1.96
C LEU A 65 5.08 -2.12 -3.07
N LEU A 66 5.65 -1.82 -4.23
CA LEU A 66 4.91 -1.28 -5.37
C LEU A 66 3.73 -2.20 -5.75
N ALA A 67 3.94 -3.51 -5.80
CA ALA A 67 2.89 -4.47 -6.14
C ALA A 67 1.76 -4.47 -5.10
N VAL A 68 2.08 -4.55 -3.80
CA VAL A 68 1.05 -4.61 -2.74
C VAL A 68 0.36 -3.26 -2.52
N THR A 69 1.06 -2.14 -2.70
CA THR A 69 0.49 -0.79 -2.64
C THR A 69 -0.45 -0.56 -3.83
N THR A 70 -0.10 -1.05 -5.02
CA THR A 70 -0.98 -1.00 -6.20
C THR A 70 -2.24 -1.84 -6.00
N ASP A 71 -2.10 -3.05 -5.45
CA ASP A 71 -3.23 -3.90 -5.09
C ASP A 71 -4.16 -3.23 -4.07
N ALA A 72 -3.57 -2.62 -3.02
CA ALA A 72 -4.30 -1.85 -2.04
C ALA A 72 -5.04 -0.66 -2.68
N LEU A 73 -4.40 0.07 -3.59
CA LEU A 73 -5.01 1.20 -4.30
C LEU A 73 -6.24 0.76 -5.10
N VAL A 74 -6.16 -0.34 -5.85
CA VAL A 74 -7.29 -0.86 -6.63
C VAL A 74 -8.47 -1.23 -5.71
N ARG A 75 -8.21 -1.91 -4.59
CA ARG A 75 -9.27 -2.27 -3.62
C ARG A 75 -9.90 -1.04 -2.99
N VAL A 76 -9.10 -0.05 -2.59
CA VAL A 76 -9.62 1.18 -2.00
C VAL A 76 -10.42 1.98 -3.04
N TRP A 77 -9.96 2.04 -4.29
CA TRP A 77 -10.69 2.69 -5.39
C TRP A 77 -12.05 2.05 -5.65
N ARG A 78 -12.11 0.71 -5.75
CA ARG A 78 -13.39 -0.02 -5.86
C ARG A 78 -14.29 0.23 -4.67
N SER A 79 -13.71 0.31 -3.47
CA SER A 79 -14.44 0.65 -2.24
C SER A 79 -15.08 2.05 -2.31
N VAL A 80 -14.47 3.03 -2.98
CA VAL A 80 -15.10 4.36 -3.18
C VAL A 80 -16.44 4.21 -3.91
N GLY A 81 -16.46 3.48 -5.03
CA GLY A 81 -17.67 3.25 -5.83
C GLY A 81 -18.76 2.52 -5.03
N ALA A 82 -18.37 1.50 -4.27
CA ALA A 82 -19.27 0.76 -3.40
C ALA A 82 -19.92 1.63 -2.31
N TRP A 83 -19.18 2.60 -1.77
CA TRP A 83 -19.67 3.49 -0.71
C TRP A 83 -20.43 4.71 -1.22
N HIS A 84 -20.20 5.15 -2.45
CA HIS A 84 -20.82 6.36 -3.00
C HIS A 84 -22.36 6.30 -2.98
N SER A 85 -22.95 5.12 -3.18
CA SER A 85 -24.41 4.92 -3.13
C SER A 85 -24.98 4.74 -1.72
N VAL A 86 -24.12 4.53 -0.71
CA VAL A 86 -24.51 4.20 0.67
C VAL A 86 -24.28 5.39 1.61
N ASP A 87 -23.09 5.98 1.57
CA ASP A 87 -22.67 7.09 2.42
C ASP A 87 -21.55 7.88 1.75
N GLU A 88 -21.87 9.13 1.36
CA GLU A 88 -20.96 10.01 0.63
C GLU A 88 -19.74 10.42 1.49
N GLY A 89 -19.90 10.58 2.80
CA GLY A 89 -18.80 10.94 3.71
C GLY A 89 -17.74 9.83 3.78
N ARG A 90 -18.18 8.58 3.89
CA ARG A 90 -17.32 7.39 3.86
C ARG A 90 -16.66 7.17 2.51
N ALA A 91 -17.34 7.53 1.41
CA ALA A 91 -16.74 7.50 0.07
C ALA A 91 -15.64 8.56 -0.07
N ARG A 92 -15.89 9.81 0.36
CA ARG A 92 -14.89 10.89 0.35
C ARG A 92 -13.66 10.58 1.21
N PHE A 93 -13.86 9.99 2.39
CA PHE A 93 -12.73 9.55 3.23
C PHE A 93 -11.85 8.51 2.51
N ARG A 94 -12.43 7.61 1.72
CA ARG A 94 -11.68 6.64 0.92
C ARG A 94 -10.91 7.30 -0.23
N LEU A 95 -11.43 8.37 -0.83
CA LEU A 95 -10.69 9.15 -1.83
C LEU A 95 -9.40 9.74 -1.27
N VAL A 96 -9.38 10.14 0.01
CA VAL A 96 -8.13 10.56 0.69
C VAL A 96 -7.13 9.41 0.70
N TRP A 97 -7.56 8.19 1.02
CA TRP A 97 -6.69 7.01 0.98
C TRP A 97 -6.22 6.63 -0.43
N VAL A 98 -7.07 6.81 -1.45
CA VAL A 98 -6.65 6.68 -2.86
C VAL A 98 -5.50 7.65 -3.17
N ALA A 99 -5.64 8.92 -2.75
CA ALA A 99 -4.60 9.93 -2.96
C ALA A 99 -3.30 9.60 -2.19
N VAL A 100 -3.41 9.15 -0.93
CA VAL A 100 -2.26 8.72 -0.14
C VAL A 100 -1.55 7.53 -0.79
N LEU A 101 -2.28 6.47 -1.15
CA LEU A 101 -1.70 5.29 -1.78
C LEU A 101 -1.09 5.61 -3.15
N GLY A 102 -1.77 6.42 -3.96
CA GLY A 102 -1.24 6.90 -5.23
C GLY A 102 0.03 7.73 -5.05
N GLY A 103 0.05 8.63 -4.06
CA GLY A 103 1.25 9.40 -3.70
C GLY A 103 2.40 8.50 -3.22
N SER A 104 2.11 7.50 -2.39
CA SER A 104 3.09 6.49 -1.94
C SER A 104 3.71 5.75 -3.13
N LEU A 105 2.92 5.31 -4.12
CA LEU A 105 3.45 4.66 -5.32
C LEU A 105 4.43 5.54 -6.09
N VAL A 106 4.13 6.84 -6.22
CA VAL A 106 5.04 7.79 -6.88
C VAL A 106 6.35 7.92 -6.10
N VAL A 107 6.26 8.08 -4.78
CA VAL A 107 7.45 8.19 -3.92
C VAL A 107 8.29 6.92 -3.96
N GLU A 108 7.67 5.75 -3.84
CA GLU A 108 8.32 4.44 -3.93
C GLU A 108 9.03 4.27 -5.28
N ALA A 109 8.35 4.57 -6.39
CA ALA A 109 8.93 4.48 -7.74
C ALA A 109 10.12 5.44 -7.93
N VAL A 110 10.02 6.68 -7.42
CA VAL A 110 11.12 7.65 -7.48
C VAL A 110 12.33 7.17 -6.67
N ILE A 111 12.12 6.68 -5.44
CA ILE A 111 13.20 6.12 -4.61
C ILE A 111 13.86 4.94 -5.33
N MET A 112 13.07 4.05 -5.92
CA MET A 112 13.56 2.90 -6.68
C MET A 112 14.44 3.32 -7.87
N ILE A 113 14.04 4.37 -8.60
CA ILE A 113 14.83 4.93 -9.69
C ILE A 113 16.13 5.54 -9.18
N ILE A 114 16.08 6.31 -8.09
CA ILE A 114 17.28 6.91 -7.48
C ILE A 114 18.26 5.81 -7.07
N VAL A 115 17.78 4.77 -6.37
CA VAL A 115 18.61 3.64 -5.93
C VAL A 115 19.17 2.90 -7.13
N LEU A 116 18.39 2.67 -8.19
CA LEU A 116 18.89 2.00 -9.38
C LEU A 116 20.07 2.74 -10.01
N LEU A 117 20.00 4.08 -10.06
CA LEU A 117 20.97 4.96 -10.72
C LEU A 117 22.18 5.37 -9.84
N ALA A 118 22.08 5.24 -8.52
CA ALA A 118 23.15 5.57 -7.56
C ALA A 118 24.31 4.57 -7.56
#